data_AF-A0A2E5Y6X0-F1
#
_entry.id   AF-A0A2E5Y6X0-F1
#
_cell.length_a   1.000
_cell.length_b   1.000
_cell.length_c   1.000
_cell.angle_alpha   90.00
_cell.angle_beta   90.00
_cell.angle_gamma   90.00
#
_symmetry.space_group_name_H-M   'P 1'
#
loop_
_entity.id
_entity.type
_entity.pdbx_description
1 polymer ?
#
loop_
_entity_poly.entity_id
_entity_poly.type
_entity_poly.pdbx_seq_one_letter_code
_entity_poly.pdbx_strand_id
1 'polypeptide(L)'
;MIHPLFVYLFFVDLASLYEQTYKKYSIREPKYGVAWLEAYLFAYQYSGQKGRLSHELILGTHKKAMAWQNPTNSALAGHYKNCHNHFQAHPSHVLYEGLYCLNQTYNMSHEGVHQFIDKNLTEHCTYQTTIVFTISDSENSCIQRQLFVESFNPETHLFHYVEFENQTLESSDAKDSLTIHQLVDSYLQNSTVSIKIYPAEKLSVSEIHLATKAQMTTIIDNFNQNIESCRTDEERFKTIINTIQQIDQCHPFIDGNIRCCYILLNKLLDDFNLGKTLLYNPNGFDLYTLEELYDLVKQGQTHYRKLYLHQSSAPFKYQYNILGYDASVNCLPQNMPDVSDALLQQFQSVVIAQEPRLSQPIQAAKLGLFTAKPHFCKNDSMNQLIEEGSYNQAL
;
A
#
# COMPACT_ATOMS: atom_id res chain seq x y z
N MET A 1 18.23 -20.40 -4.48
CA MET A 1 18.54 -19.36 -3.47
C MET A 1 18.78 -18.05 -4.20
N ILE A 2 18.18 -16.95 -3.74
CA ILE A 2 18.32 -15.61 -4.35
C ILE A 2 19.77 -15.15 -4.27
N HIS A 3 20.32 -14.68 -5.39
CA HIS A 3 21.68 -14.16 -5.45
C HIS A 3 21.84 -12.94 -4.50
N PRO A 4 22.90 -12.86 -3.66
CA PRO A 4 23.05 -11.82 -2.64
C PRO A 4 22.87 -10.38 -3.14
N LEU A 5 23.36 -10.11 -4.36
CA LEU A 5 23.25 -8.80 -5.03
C LEU A 5 21.83 -8.34 -5.39
N PHE A 6 20.81 -9.18 -5.19
CA PHE A 6 19.40 -8.83 -5.39
C PHE A 6 18.57 -8.87 -4.11
N VAL A 7 19.18 -9.11 -2.95
CA VAL A 7 18.44 -9.09 -1.67
C VAL A 7 17.87 -7.70 -1.38
N TYR A 8 18.49 -6.64 -1.89
CA TYR A 8 18.00 -5.28 -1.75
C TYR A 8 16.57 -5.07 -2.30
N LEU A 9 16.13 -5.91 -3.26
CA LEU A 9 14.78 -5.84 -3.86
C LEU A 9 13.65 -6.08 -2.85
N PHE A 10 13.95 -6.64 -1.68
CA PHE A 10 12.94 -6.90 -0.64
C PHE A 10 12.48 -5.65 0.12
N PHE A 11 13.18 -4.53 -0.01
CA PHE A 11 12.94 -3.35 0.81
C PHE A 11 13.20 -2.01 0.12
N VAL A 12 13.65 -2.04 -1.13
CA VAL A 12 13.57 -0.87 -2.02
C VAL A 12 12.23 -0.89 -2.75
N ASP A 13 11.71 0.30 -3.02
CA ASP A 13 10.55 0.43 -3.88
C ASP A 13 10.98 0.19 -5.33
N LEU A 14 10.50 -0.90 -5.94
CA LEU A 14 10.85 -1.24 -7.33
C LEU A 14 10.39 -0.16 -8.30
N ALA A 15 9.33 0.56 -7.93
CA ALA A 15 8.81 1.65 -8.73
C ALA A 15 9.75 2.84 -8.81
N SER A 16 10.62 3.02 -7.82
CA SER A 16 11.60 4.10 -7.77
C SER A 16 12.98 3.74 -8.36
N LEU A 17 13.20 2.47 -8.76
CA LEU A 17 14.54 1.98 -9.10
C LEU A 17 15.15 2.56 -10.38
N TYR A 18 14.33 3.14 -11.27
CA TYR A 18 14.83 3.85 -12.45
C TYR A 18 15.63 5.11 -12.05
N GLU A 19 15.33 5.71 -10.90
CA GLU A 19 16.01 6.88 -10.35
C GLU A 19 16.96 6.55 -9.18
N GLN A 20 16.66 5.49 -8.43
CA GLN A 20 17.30 5.21 -7.15
C GLN A 20 18.07 3.88 -7.16
N THR A 21 19.39 3.95 -6.89
CA THR A 21 20.18 2.78 -6.52
C THR A 21 20.09 2.55 -5.02
N TYR A 22 20.35 1.33 -4.55
CA TYR A 22 20.51 1.02 -3.13
C TYR A 22 21.52 1.98 -2.47
N LYS A 23 22.61 2.31 -3.16
CA LYS A 23 23.59 3.30 -2.67
C LYS A 23 22.93 4.66 -2.38
N LYS A 24 22.03 5.14 -3.24
CA LYS A 24 21.28 6.39 -2.99
C LYS A 24 20.37 6.27 -1.78
N TYR A 25 19.66 5.14 -1.63
CA TYR A 25 18.87 4.84 -0.43
C TYR A 25 19.73 4.89 0.83
N SER A 26 20.87 4.19 0.86
CA SER A 26 21.76 4.14 2.03
C SER A 26 22.40 5.50 2.38
N ILE A 27 22.49 6.42 1.42
CA ILE A 27 22.94 7.79 1.67
C ILE A 27 21.83 8.62 2.30
N ARG A 28 20.59 8.51 1.78
CA ARG A 28 19.42 9.23 2.31
C ARG A 28 19.04 8.73 3.71
N GLU A 29 19.09 7.42 3.90
CA GLU A 29 18.66 6.71 5.11
C GLU A 29 19.80 5.77 5.54
N PRO A 30 20.82 6.28 6.28
CA PRO A 30 21.96 5.48 6.70
C PRO A 30 21.54 4.26 7.52
N LYS A 31 22.06 3.07 7.20
CA LYS A 31 21.71 1.77 7.81
C LYS A 31 20.32 1.26 7.47
N TYR A 32 19.67 1.80 6.45
CA TYR A 32 18.35 1.36 6.00
C TYR A 32 18.29 -0.15 5.72
N GLY A 33 19.26 -0.70 4.97
CA GLY A 33 19.26 -2.14 4.68
C GLY A 33 19.44 -3.00 5.92
N VAL A 34 20.29 -2.58 6.86
CA VAL A 34 20.48 -3.28 8.14
C VAL A 34 19.16 -3.37 8.91
N ALA A 35 18.46 -2.24 9.06
CA ALA A 35 17.19 -2.17 9.78
C ALA A 35 16.11 -3.09 9.18
N TRP A 36 16.00 -3.12 7.84
CA TRP A 36 15.06 -4.00 7.15
C TRP A 36 15.37 -5.48 7.32
N LEU A 37 16.64 -5.88 7.16
CA LEU A 37 17.04 -7.28 7.34
C LEU A 37 16.80 -7.74 8.78
N GLU A 38 17.14 -6.91 9.77
CA GLU A 38 16.83 -7.20 11.18
C GLU A 38 15.34 -7.29 11.46
N ALA A 39 14.51 -6.48 10.79
CA ALA A 39 13.06 -6.51 10.97
C ALA A 39 12.44 -7.79 10.42
N TYR A 40 12.86 -8.23 9.23
CA TYR A 40 12.48 -9.53 8.70
C TYR A 40 12.94 -10.67 9.62
N LEU A 41 14.19 -10.64 10.09
CA LEU A 41 14.70 -11.66 11.01
C LEU A 41 13.90 -11.70 12.31
N PHE A 42 13.61 -10.55 12.92
CA PHE A 42 12.75 -10.46 14.09
C PHE A 42 11.38 -11.09 13.83
N ALA A 43 10.72 -10.72 12.73
CA ALA A 43 9.39 -11.23 12.41
C ALA A 43 9.39 -12.75 12.21
N TYR A 44 10.39 -13.29 11.49
CA TYR A 44 10.49 -14.73 11.19
C TYR A 44 10.96 -15.58 12.37
N GLN A 45 11.70 -15.00 13.31
CA GLN A 45 12.18 -15.67 14.52
C GLN A 45 11.30 -15.37 15.74
N TYR A 46 10.22 -14.62 15.56
CA TYR A 46 9.29 -14.28 16.64
C TYR A 46 8.74 -15.55 17.28
N SER A 47 8.89 -15.66 18.61
CA SER A 47 8.55 -16.86 19.39
C SER A 47 7.07 -17.04 19.68
N GLY A 48 6.22 -16.10 19.24
CA GLY A 48 4.77 -16.23 19.36
C GLY A 48 4.20 -17.32 18.45
N GLN A 49 2.88 -17.49 18.48
CA GLN A 49 2.22 -18.52 17.69
C GLN A 49 2.35 -18.23 16.18
N LYS A 50 2.88 -19.20 15.43
CA LYS A 50 3.02 -19.13 13.98
C LYS A 50 1.66 -18.86 13.31
N GLY A 51 1.62 -17.96 12.33
CA GLY A 51 0.40 -17.58 11.62
C GLY A 51 -0.59 -16.74 12.42
N ARG A 52 -0.19 -16.23 13.60
CA ARG A 52 -0.97 -15.29 14.41
C ARG A 52 -0.34 -13.91 14.40
N LEU A 53 -1.19 -12.90 14.51
CA LEU A 53 -0.76 -11.55 14.82
C LEU A 53 -0.83 -11.28 16.32
N SER A 54 0.08 -10.43 16.78
CA SER A 54 0.10 -9.89 18.13
C SER A 54 0.63 -8.46 18.09
N HIS A 55 0.29 -7.66 19.10
CA HIS A 55 0.89 -6.33 19.26
C HIS A 55 2.42 -6.42 19.30
N GLU A 56 2.98 -7.40 20.01
CA GLU A 56 4.43 -7.56 20.14
C GLU A 56 5.11 -7.85 18.79
N LEU A 57 4.52 -8.71 17.95
CA LEU A 57 5.04 -8.97 16.60
C LEU A 57 5.04 -7.69 15.76
N ILE A 58 3.91 -6.96 15.74
CA ILE A 58 3.74 -5.76 14.93
C ILE A 58 4.67 -4.63 15.41
N LEU A 59 4.65 -4.32 16.71
CA LEU A 59 5.46 -3.27 17.32
C LEU A 59 6.96 -3.60 17.23
N GLY A 60 7.36 -4.86 17.47
CA GLY A 60 8.75 -5.28 17.36
C GLY A 60 9.28 -5.24 15.93
N THR A 61 8.46 -5.65 14.95
CA THR A 61 8.80 -5.56 13.52
C THR A 61 9.00 -4.10 13.11
N HIS A 62 8.06 -3.22 13.49
CA HIS A 62 8.16 -1.79 13.23
C HIS A 62 9.39 -1.16 13.91
N LYS A 63 9.64 -1.49 15.18
CA LYS A 63 10.82 -1.02 15.93
C LYS A 63 12.12 -1.32 15.19
N LYS A 64 12.24 -2.53 14.65
CA LYS A 64 13.41 -2.94 13.89
C LYS A 64 13.49 -2.27 12.52
N ALA A 65 12.37 -2.18 11.80
CA ALA A 65 12.32 -1.56 10.47
C ALA A 65 12.69 -0.07 10.51
N MET A 66 12.41 0.59 11.63
CA MET A 66 12.67 2.02 11.85
C MET A 66 13.92 2.30 12.70
N ALA A 67 14.72 1.28 13.03
CA ALA A 67 15.89 1.42 13.92
C ALA A 67 17.01 2.32 13.36
N TRP A 68 16.96 2.67 12.07
CA TRP A 68 17.88 3.60 11.43
C TRP A 68 17.54 5.07 11.69
N GLN A 69 16.27 5.38 12.04
CA GLN A 69 15.87 6.75 12.33
C GLN A 69 16.50 7.22 13.64
N ASN A 70 16.96 8.47 13.65
CA ASN A 70 17.55 9.07 14.84
C ASN A 70 16.50 9.09 15.96
N PRO A 71 16.78 8.56 17.17
CA PRO A 71 15.84 8.59 18.29
C PRO A 71 15.43 10.01 18.73
N THR A 72 16.12 11.06 18.30
CA THR A 72 15.69 12.45 18.51
C THR A 72 14.59 12.89 17.54
N ASN A 73 14.37 12.17 16.44
CA ASN A 73 13.24 12.40 15.55
C ASN A 73 11.97 11.85 16.19
N SER A 74 10.87 12.55 15.97
CA SER A 74 9.53 12.29 16.50
C SER A 74 8.95 10.90 16.22
N ALA A 75 9.61 10.05 15.43
CA ALA A 75 9.15 8.70 15.15
C ALA A 75 9.39 7.78 16.36
N LEU A 76 8.33 7.48 17.10
CA LEU A 76 8.34 6.53 18.21
C LEU A 76 8.42 5.09 17.68
N ALA A 77 9.61 4.67 17.21
CA ALA A 77 9.84 3.33 16.68
C ALA A 77 9.38 2.24 17.67
N GLY A 78 8.47 1.38 17.22
CA GLY A 78 7.86 0.34 18.05
C GLY A 78 6.75 0.79 18.99
N HIS A 79 6.18 1.98 18.79
CA HIS A 79 5.04 2.47 19.56
C HIS A 79 3.95 2.98 18.64
N TYR A 80 2.69 2.79 19.04
CA TYR A 80 1.57 3.43 18.35
C TYR A 80 1.65 4.95 18.45
N LYS A 81 1.25 5.62 17.38
CA LYS A 81 1.23 7.07 17.29
C LYS A 81 0.40 7.66 18.43
N ASN A 82 0.83 8.84 18.84
CA ASN A 82 0.15 9.70 19.80
C ASN A 82 0.07 11.13 19.26
N CYS A 83 0.19 11.29 17.94
CA CYS A 83 0.10 12.57 17.26
C CYS A 83 -0.74 12.41 16.01
N HIS A 84 -1.25 13.53 15.50
CA HIS A 84 -1.86 13.56 14.19
C HIS A 84 -0.82 13.26 13.13
N ASN A 85 -1.21 12.49 12.13
CA ASN A 85 -0.47 12.29 10.90
C ASN A 85 -1.45 12.16 9.75
N HIS A 86 -0.91 12.20 8.55
CA HIS A 86 -1.67 11.94 7.34
C HIS A 86 -0.84 11.14 6.37
N PHE A 87 -1.53 10.45 5.48
CA PHE A 87 -0.94 9.92 4.28
C PHE A 87 -1.65 10.51 3.08
N GLN A 88 -0.98 10.46 1.94
CA GLN A 88 -1.49 11.01 0.70
C GLN A 88 -1.58 9.90 -0.34
N ALA A 89 -2.48 10.08 -1.29
CA ALA A 89 -2.60 9.24 -2.45
C ALA A 89 -2.95 10.09 -3.67
N HIS A 90 -2.59 9.56 -4.82
CA HIS A 90 -2.79 10.18 -6.11
C HIS A 90 -3.38 9.14 -7.05
N PRO A 91 -4.06 9.57 -8.13
CA PRO A 91 -4.49 8.66 -9.16
C PRO A 91 -3.29 7.86 -9.69
N SER A 92 -3.54 6.62 -10.09
CA SER A 92 -2.50 5.76 -10.69
C SER A 92 -1.88 6.38 -11.95
N HIS A 93 -2.52 7.40 -12.53
CA HIS A 93 -2.01 8.19 -13.64
C HIS A 93 -2.00 9.67 -13.26
N VAL A 94 -0.86 10.32 -13.44
CA VAL A 94 -0.74 11.77 -13.24
C VAL A 94 -0.30 12.42 -14.54
N LEU A 95 -0.82 13.62 -14.79
CA LEU A 95 -0.34 14.45 -15.90
C LEU A 95 0.89 15.21 -15.42
N TYR A 96 2.05 14.89 -15.97
CA TYR A 96 3.31 15.57 -15.67
C TYR A 96 3.86 16.19 -16.95
N GLU A 97 3.98 17.52 -16.98
CA GLU A 97 4.45 18.27 -18.16
C GLU A 97 3.65 17.94 -19.45
N GLY A 98 2.35 17.67 -19.31
CA GLY A 98 1.47 17.32 -20.44
C GLY A 98 1.57 15.87 -20.90
N LEU A 99 2.36 15.02 -20.22
CA LEU A 99 2.46 13.59 -20.49
C LEU A 99 1.82 12.79 -19.36
N TYR A 100 1.00 11.80 -19.72
CA TYR A 100 0.47 10.84 -18.77
C TYR A 100 1.58 9.90 -18.32
N CYS A 101 1.90 9.90 -17.04
CA CYS A 101 2.85 8.97 -16.43
C CYS A 101 2.18 8.17 -15.32
N LEU A 102 2.68 6.94 -15.11
CA LEU A 102 2.25 6.10 -14.00
C LEU A 102 2.73 6.74 -12.69
N ASN A 103 1.82 6.94 -11.74
CA ASN A 103 2.24 7.31 -10.40
C ASN A 103 2.89 6.09 -9.72
N GLN A 104 4.18 6.22 -9.44
CA GLN A 104 5.01 5.16 -8.90
C GLN A 104 5.09 5.17 -7.37
N THR A 105 4.51 6.16 -6.71
CA THR A 105 4.65 6.34 -5.26
C THR A 105 3.33 5.99 -4.58
N TYR A 106 2.44 6.94 -4.36
CA TYR A 106 1.20 6.74 -3.63
C TYR A 106 0.04 6.67 -4.60
N ASN A 107 -0.35 5.46 -5.00
CA ASN A 107 -1.37 5.25 -6.02
C ASN A 107 -2.71 4.81 -5.39
N MET A 108 -3.79 5.13 -6.08
CA MET A 108 -5.14 4.71 -5.74
C MET A 108 -5.89 4.21 -6.97
N SER A 109 -6.90 3.38 -6.73
CA SER A 109 -7.94 3.07 -7.71
C SER A 109 -9.23 3.80 -7.33
N HIS A 110 -10.08 4.09 -8.31
CA HIS A 110 -11.36 4.74 -8.05
C HIS A 110 -12.22 3.87 -7.11
N GLU A 111 -12.37 2.59 -7.42
CA GLU A 111 -13.12 1.64 -6.60
C GLU A 111 -12.52 1.48 -5.20
N GLY A 112 -11.19 1.48 -5.06
CA GLY A 112 -10.53 1.38 -3.77
C GLY A 112 -10.78 2.59 -2.87
N VAL A 113 -10.91 3.80 -3.43
CA VAL A 113 -11.33 4.99 -2.68
C VAL A 113 -12.75 4.84 -2.15
N HIS A 114 -13.68 4.32 -2.97
CA HIS A 114 -15.05 4.06 -2.52
C HIS A 114 -15.11 3.00 -1.43
N GLN A 115 -14.40 1.88 -1.60
CA GLN A 115 -14.31 0.85 -0.57
C GLN A 115 -13.72 1.40 0.74
N PHE A 116 -12.73 2.30 0.64
CA PHE A 116 -12.18 2.98 1.82
C PHE A 116 -13.24 3.84 2.52
N ILE A 117 -14.03 4.62 1.78
CA ILE A 117 -15.11 5.44 2.32
C ILE A 117 -16.14 4.56 3.05
N ASP A 118 -16.65 3.52 2.40
CA ASP A 118 -17.65 2.63 2.99
C ASP A 118 -17.15 2.02 4.29
N LYS A 119 -15.92 1.51 4.30
CA LYS A 119 -15.34 0.83 5.46
C LYS A 119 -14.90 1.79 6.56
N ASN A 120 -14.03 2.75 6.23
CA ASN A 120 -13.37 3.57 7.25
C ASN A 120 -14.25 4.73 7.73
N LEU A 121 -15.08 5.32 6.86
CA LEU A 121 -15.94 6.42 7.29
C LEU A 121 -17.26 5.92 7.90
N THR A 122 -17.73 4.72 7.55
CA THR A 122 -18.97 4.16 8.11
C THR A 122 -18.71 3.16 9.24
N GLU A 123 -17.94 2.09 8.99
CA GLU A 123 -17.76 1.00 9.98
C GLU A 123 -16.77 1.35 11.09
N HIS A 124 -15.82 2.24 10.82
CA HIS A 124 -14.77 2.66 11.76
C HIS A 124 -14.87 4.13 12.16
N CYS A 125 -16.09 4.68 12.15
CA CYS A 125 -16.34 6.10 12.37
C CYS A 125 -15.85 6.64 13.73
N THR A 126 -15.66 5.78 14.73
CA THR A 126 -15.08 6.13 16.03
C THR A 126 -13.64 6.62 15.93
N TYR A 127 -12.93 6.30 14.84
CA TYR A 127 -11.58 6.78 14.60
C TYR A 127 -11.54 8.20 14.02
N GLN A 128 -12.70 8.81 13.74
CA GLN A 128 -12.85 10.21 13.31
C GLN A 128 -11.87 10.61 12.20
N THR A 129 -11.81 9.79 11.16
CA THR A 129 -11.01 10.02 9.96
C THR A 129 -11.63 11.14 9.11
N THR A 130 -10.79 12.02 8.58
CA THR A 130 -11.14 13.00 7.55
C THR A 130 -10.40 12.68 6.25
N ILE A 131 -11.08 12.79 5.12
CA ILE A 131 -10.49 12.68 3.78
C ILE A 131 -10.58 14.04 3.11
N VAL A 132 -9.48 14.50 2.52
CA VAL A 132 -9.40 15.77 1.79
C VAL A 132 -9.02 15.49 0.35
N PHE A 133 -9.93 15.78 -0.57
CA PHE A 133 -9.68 15.77 -2.00
C PHE A 133 -9.27 17.18 -2.41
N THR A 134 -8.18 17.32 -3.16
CA THR A 134 -7.68 18.61 -3.63
C THR A 134 -7.42 18.54 -5.13
N ILE A 135 -8.07 19.43 -5.89
CA ILE A 135 -7.78 19.65 -7.30
C ILE A 135 -6.88 20.87 -7.42
N SER A 136 -5.72 20.68 -8.04
CA SER A 136 -4.76 21.74 -8.28
C SER A 136 -4.69 22.09 -9.76
N ASP A 137 -4.47 23.38 -10.04
CA ASP A 137 -4.04 23.83 -11.36
C ASP A 137 -2.63 23.29 -11.64
N SER A 138 -2.48 22.52 -12.73
CA SER A 138 -1.20 21.94 -13.14
C SER A 138 -0.14 23.00 -13.46
N GLU A 139 -0.53 24.21 -13.88
CA GLU A 139 0.42 25.26 -14.27
C GLU A 139 0.89 26.09 -13.06
N ASN A 140 -0.01 26.40 -12.13
CA ASN A 140 0.26 27.38 -11.07
C ASN A 140 0.33 26.79 -9.66
N SER A 141 0.10 25.47 -9.50
CA SER A 141 -0.05 24.81 -8.19
C SER A 141 -1.10 25.47 -7.28
N CYS A 142 -1.98 26.30 -7.83
CA CYS A 142 -3.04 26.96 -7.08
C CYS A 142 -4.18 25.97 -6.85
N ILE A 143 -4.70 25.94 -5.62
CA ILE A 143 -5.82 25.10 -5.26
C ILE A 143 -7.09 25.68 -5.91
N GLN A 144 -7.73 24.88 -6.76
CA GLN A 144 -8.97 25.28 -7.43
C GLN A 144 -10.20 24.86 -6.62
N ARG A 145 -10.22 23.59 -6.20
CA ARG A 145 -11.30 22.98 -5.41
C ARG A 145 -10.75 22.08 -4.33
N GLN A 146 -11.41 22.07 -3.17
CA GLN A 146 -11.19 21.07 -2.14
C GLN A 146 -12.51 20.53 -1.61
N LEU A 147 -12.52 19.24 -1.31
CA LEU A 147 -13.61 18.57 -0.63
C LEU A 147 -13.07 17.89 0.62
N PHE A 148 -13.64 18.24 1.76
CA PHE A 148 -13.41 17.59 3.04
C PHE A 148 -14.58 16.66 3.30
N VAL A 149 -14.32 15.36 3.50
CA VAL A 149 -15.32 14.37 3.87
C VAL A 149 -14.93 13.79 5.23
N GLU A 150 -15.83 13.92 6.19
CA GLU A 150 -15.61 13.43 7.55
C GLU A 150 -16.26 12.06 7.76
N SER A 151 -15.81 11.36 8.80
CA SER A 151 -16.43 10.11 9.24
C SER A 151 -17.91 10.29 9.58
N PHE A 152 -18.70 9.26 9.29
CA PHE A 152 -20.12 9.20 9.60
C PHE A 152 -20.36 9.46 11.08
N ASN A 153 -21.21 10.42 11.41
CA ASN A 153 -21.56 10.66 12.80
C ASN A 153 -22.69 9.70 13.21
N PRO A 154 -22.44 8.75 14.13
CA PRO A 154 -23.46 7.77 14.52
C PRO A 154 -24.62 8.37 15.31
N GLU A 155 -24.46 9.57 15.88
CA GLU A 155 -25.52 10.26 16.63
C GLU A 155 -26.49 11.00 15.70
N THR A 156 -25.97 11.63 14.64
CA THR A 156 -26.79 12.38 13.68
C THR A 156 -27.22 11.54 12.47
N HIS A 157 -26.56 10.41 12.24
CA HIS A 157 -26.67 9.57 11.05
C HIS A 157 -26.34 10.32 9.75
N LEU A 158 -25.32 11.18 9.78
CA LEU A 158 -24.93 12.02 8.65
C LEU A 158 -23.42 11.94 8.40
N PHE A 159 -23.04 12.02 7.13
CA PHE A 159 -21.69 12.43 6.72
C PHE A 159 -21.66 13.94 6.66
N HIS A 160 -20.67 14.55 7.30
CA HIS A 160 -20.39 15.97 7.14
C HIS A 160 -19.39 16.16 6.00
N TYR A 161 -19.63 17.15 5.14
CA TYR A 161 -18.66 17.55 4.15
C TYR A 161 -18.60 19.06 3.96
N VAL A 162 -17.43 19.52 3.55
CA VAL A 162 -17.16 20.93 3.27
C VAL A 162 -16.49 21.03 1.91
N GLU A 163 -17.05 21.86 1.05
CA GLU A 163 -16.51 22.16 -0.27
C GLU A 163 -15.96 23.59 -0.29
N PHE A 164 -14.74 23.73 -0.82
CA PHE A 164 -14.09 25.00 -1.03
C PHE A 164 -13.83 25.18 -2.52
N GLU A 165 -14.50 26.15 -3.14
CA GLU A 165 -14.34 26.48 -4.56
C GLU A 165 -14.27 27.99 -4.74
N ASN A 166 -13.22 28.48 -5.42
CA ASN A 166 -13.08 29.91 -5.75
C ASN A 166 -13.27 30.85 -4.53
N GLN A 167 -12.69 30.51 -3.38
CA GLN A 167 -12.81 31.25 -2.11
C GLN A 167 -14.18 31.20 -1.42
N THR A 168 -15.13 30.43 -1.97
CA THR A 168 -16.42 30.17 -1.34
C THR A 168 -16.36 28.86 -0.57
N LEU A 169 -16.83 28.87 0.67
CA LEU A 169 -16.91 27.71 1.54
C LEU A 169 -18.37 27.31 1.71
N GLU A 170 -18.72 26.11 1.26
CA GLU A 170 -20.05 25.53 1.43
C GLU A 170 -19.97 24.29 2.32
N SER A 171 -20.80 24.25 3.35
CA SER A 171 -20.86 23.14 4.30
C SER A 171 -22.24 22.51 4.24
N SER A 172 -22.29 21.18 4.19
CA SER A 172 -23.52 20.43 4.01
C SER A 172 -23.39 19.04 4.65
N ASP A 173 -24.53 18.36 4.79
CA ASP A 173 -24.60 17.01 5.35
C ASP A 173 -25.25 16.06 4.34
N ALA A 174 -24.73 14.83 4.26
CA ALA A 174 -25.30 13.75 3.46
C ALA A 174 -25.84 12.63 4.35
N LYS A 175 -27.01 12.08 3.97
CA LYS A 175 -27.70 11.01 4.73
C LYS A 175 -27.24 9.60 4.36
N ASP A 176 -26.58 9.46 3.22
CA ASP A 176 -26.18 8.17 2.67
C ASP A 176 -24.81 8.26 2.01
N SER A 177 -24.15 7.11 1.89
CA SER A 177 -22.86 7.01 1.22
C SER A 177 -22.98 7.30 -0.27
N LEU A 178 -24.12 6.98 -0.92
CA LEU A 178 -24.33 7.21 -2.35
C LEU A 178 -24.10 8.68 -2.74
N THR A 179 -24.61 9.61 -1.95
CA THR A 179 -24.40 11.05 -2.15
C THR A 179 -22.92 11.42 -2.03
N ILE A 180 -22.21 10.82 -1.08
CA ILE A 180 -20.76 11.00 -0.92
C ILE A 180 -19.99 10.40 -2.10
N HIS A 181 -20.36 9.21 -2.59
CA HIS A 181 -19.74 8.60 -3.76
C HIS A 181 -19.89 9.49 -5.00
N GLN A 182 -21.10 10.01 -5.27
CA GLN A 182 -21.34 10.91 -6.40
C GLN A 182 -20.51 12.20 -6.33
N LEU A 183 -20.35 12.76 -5.12
CA LEU A 183 -19.54 13.93 -4.90
C LEU A 183 -18.05 13.63 -5.13
N VAL A 184 -17.57 12.54 -4.56
CA VAL A 184 -16.19 12.06 -4.71
C VAL A 184 -15.86 11.74 -6.17
N ASP A 185 -16.80 11.16 -6.92
CA ASP A 185 -16.64 10.89 -8.37
C ASP A 185 -16.30 12.16 -9.15
N SER A 186 -16.94 13.28 -8.80
CA SER A 186 -16.66 14.55 -9.47
C SER A 186 -15.22 15.04 -9.27
N TYR A 187 -14.57 14.63 -8.17
CA TYR A 187 -13.17 14.91 -7.89
C TYR A 187 -12.24 13.88 -8.55
N LEU A 188 -12.59 12.59 -8.48
CA LEU A 188 -11.79 11.49 -9.01
C LEU A 188 -11.69 11.48 -10.54
N GLN A 189 -12.63 12.11 -11.24
CA GLN A 189 -12.56 12.35 -12.68
C GLN A 189 -11.43 13.32 -13.08
N ASN A 190 -10.88 14.09 -12.15
CA ASN A 190 -9.80 15.02 -12.43
C ASN A 190 -8.42 14.37 -12.28
N SER A 191 -7.62 14.37 -13.34
CA SER A 191 -6.27 13.79 -13.34
C SER A 191 -5.26 14.46 -12.38
N THR A 192 -5.54 15.69 -11.91
CA THR A 192 -4.69 16.41 -10.95
C THR A 192 -5.14 16.26 -9.50
N VAL A 193 -6.19 15.47 -9.24
CA VAL A 193 -6.68 15.26 -7.88
C VAL A 193 -5.58 14.63 -7.02
N SER A 194 -5.49 15.09 -5.78
CA SER A 194 -4.74 14.44 -4.72
C SER A 194 -5.66 14.21 -3.53
N ILE A 195 -5.46 13.10 -2.83
CA ILE A 195 -6.17 12.75 -1.62
C ILE A 195 -5.19 12.84 -0.45
N LYS A 196 -5.62 13.46 0.65
CA LYS A 196 -4.97 13.35 1.95
C LYS A 196 -5.94 12.75 2.94
N ILE A 197 -5.48 11.77 3.71
CA ILE A 197 -6.29 11.08 4.72
C ILE A 197 -5.68 11.38 6.07
N TYR A 198 -6.50 11.88 6.98
CA TYR A 198 -6.13 12.27 8.35
C TYR A 198 -6.87 11.36 9.33
N PRO A 199 -6.28 10.22 9.72
CA PRO A 199 -6.90 9.34 10.69
C PRO A 199 -6.82 9.96 12.09
N ALA A 200 -7.93 9.95 12.84
CA ALA A 200 -8.01 10.55 14.17
C ALA A 200 -7.69 12.05 14.23
N GLU A 201 -8.09 12.81 13.20
CA GLU A 201 -7.84 14.26 13.15
C GLU A 201 -8.55 15.03 14.27
N LYS A 202 -9.75 14.58 14.66
CA LYS A 202 -10.59 15.26 15.65
C LYS A 202 -10.35 14.82 17.09
N LEU A 203 -9.51 13.80 17.30
CA LEU A 203 -9.17 13.28 18.62
C LEU A 203 -8.01 14.07 19.24
N SER A 204 -8.02 14.26 20.57
CA SER A 204 -6.85 14.79 21.26
C SER A 204 -5.65 13.83 21.17
N VAL A 205 -4.43 14.34 21.33
CA VAL A 205 -3.17 13.56 21.42
C VAL A 205 -3.29 12.32 22.33
N SER A 206 -3.92 12.45 23.50
CA SER A 206 -4.14 11.32 24.42
C SER A 206 -5.15 10.30 23.90
N GLU A 207 -6.18 10.75 23.21
CA GLU A 207 -7.22 9.88 22.64
C GLU A 207 -6.70 9.15 21.39
N ILE A 208 -5.84 9.78 20.57
CA ILE A 208 -5.24 9.16 19.37
C ILE A 208 -4.54 7.85 19.72
N HIS A 209 -3.73 7.84 20.78
CA HIS A 209 -3.00 6.63 21.17
C HIS A 209 -3.96 5.50 21.58
N LEU A 210 -4.97 5.84 22.40
CA LEU A 210 -5.96 4.87 22.88
C LEU A 210 -6.81 4.33 21.73
N ALA A 211 -7.30 5.20 20.85
CA ALA A 211 -8.11 4.84 19.69
C ALA A 211 -7.30 3.99 18.69
N THR A 212 -6.05 4.36 18.41
CA THR A 212 -5.16 3.59 17.53
C THR A 212 -4.90 2.20 18.10
N LYS A 213 -4.60 2.10 19.39
CA LYS A 213 -4.38 0.81 20.06
C LYS A 213 -5.65 -0.05 20.03
N ALA A 214 -6.81 0.54 20.30
CA ALA A 214 -8.09 -0.17 20.25
C ALA A 214 -8.40 -0.70 18.84
N GLN A 215 -8.25 0.14 17.81
CA GLN A 215 -8.46 -0.27 16.42
C GLN A 215 -7.49 -1.39 16.01
N MET A 216 -6.21 -1.28 16.38
CA MET A 216 -5.23 -2.33 16.13
C MET A 216 -5.56 -3.63 16.86
N THR A 217 -6.12 -3.56 18.07
CA THR A 217 -6.60 -4.74 18.82
C THR A 217 -7.71 -5.44 18.03
N THR A 218 -8.71 -4.68 17.59
CA THR A 218 -9.81 -5.20 16.76
C THR A 218 -9.30 -5.85 15.47
N ILE A 219 -8.36 -5.22 14.76
CA ILE A 219 -7.78 -5.78 13.53
C ILE A 219 -7.06 -7.10 13.81
N ILE A 220 -6.26 -7.16 14.88
CA ILE A 220 -5.51 -8.37 15.27
C ILE A 220 -6.47 -9.50 15.65
N ASP A 221 -7.47 -9.21 16.48
CA ASP A 221 -8.44 -10.19 16.95
C ASP A 221 -9.27 -10.75 15.79
N ASN A 222 -9.77 -9.87 14.92
CA ASN A 222 -10.50 -10.25 13.71
C ASN A 222 -9.65 -11.11 12.78
N PHE A 223 -8.37 -10.76 12.56
CA PHE A 223 -7.47 -11.60 11.77
C PHE A 223 -7.32 -12.99 12.39
N ASN A 224 -6.99 -13.04 13.68
CA ASN A 224 -6.75 -14.28 14.39
C ASN A 224 -7.98 -15.18 14.39
N GLN A 225 -9.19 -14.62 14.53
CA GLN A 225 -10.44 -15.36 14.42
C GLN A 225 -10.72 -15.82 12.99
N ASN A 226 -10.62 -14.93 12.01
CA ASN A 226 -10.99 -15.22 10.63
C ASN A 226 -10.05 -16.24 9.99
N ILE A 227 -8.74 -16.12 10.22
CA ILE A 227 -7.73 -17.00 9.62
C ILE A 227 -7.87 -18.47 10.09
N GLU A 228 -8.38 -18.69 11.31
CA GLU A 228 -8.71 -20.03 11.82
C GLU A 228 -9.89 -20.67 11.08
N SER A 229 -10.85 -19.85 10.65
CA SER A 229 -12.07 -20.31 10.00
C SER A 229 -11.88 -20.60 8.50
N CYS A 230 -10.84 -20.04 7.88
CA CYS A 230 -10.52 -20.28 6.47
C CYS A 230 -10.29 -21.77 6.18
N ARG A 231 -10.97 -22.27 5.17
CA ARG A 231 -10.89 -23.65 4.69
C ARG A 231 -9.99 -23.75 3.45
N THR A 232 -9.96 -22.73 2.62
CA THR A 232 -9.16 -22.72 1.38
C THR A 232 -7.94 -21.80 1.48
N ASP A 233 -6.97 -22.02 0.61
CA ASP A 233 -5.79 -21.15 0.52
C ASP A 233 -6.15 -19.76 -0.01
N GLU A 234 -7.14 -19.66 -0.90
CA GLU A 234 -7.65 -18.39 -1.40
C GLU A 234 -8.30 -17.55 -0.28
N GLU A 235 -9.13 -18.18 0.57
CA GLU A 235 -9.71 -17.52 1.75
C GLU A 235 -8.62 -17.02 2.70
N ARG A 236 -7.59 -17.83 2.97
CA ARG A 236 -6.45 -17.42 3.81
C ARG A 236 -5.71 -16.25 3.18
N PHE A 237 -5.47 -16.31 1.88
CA PHE A 237 -4.76 -15.29 1.14
C PHE A 237 -5.49 -13.94 1.18
N LYS A 238 -6.79 -13.94 0.87
CA LYS A 238 -7.64 -12.74 0.95
C LYS A 238 -7.75 -12.22 2.38
N THR A 239 -7.81 -13.11 3.38
CA THR A 239 -7.81 -12.71 4.80
C THR A 239 -6.51 -12.00 5.18
N ILE A 240 -5.34 -12.54 4.78
CA ILE A 240 -4.05 -11.90 5.02
C ILE A 240 -3.99 -10.51 4.37
N ILE A 241 -4.35 -10.40 3.09
CA ILE A 241 -4.29 -9.12 2.36
C ILE A 241 -5.23 -8.08 2.99
N ASN A 242 -6.48 -8.45 3.26
CA ASN A 242 -7.45 -7.56 3.89
C ASN A 242 -6.95 -7.08 5.27
N THR A 243 -6.31 -7.94 6.05
CA THR A 243 -5.73 -7.54 7.33
C THR A 243 -4.55 -6.59 7.15
N ILE A 244 -3.62 -6.86 6.23
CA ILE A 244 -2.48 -5.97 5.97
C ILE A 244 -2.97 -4.59 5.51
N GLN A 245 -3.96 -4.55 4.62
CA GLN A 245 -4.62 -3.31 4.21
C GLN A 245 -5.23 -2.55 5.40
N GLN A 246 -5.95 -3.23 6.29
CA GLN A 246 -6.52 -2.59 7.48
C GLN A 246 -5.46 -1.99 8.40
N ILE A 247 -4.31 -2.65 8.55
CA ILE A 247 -3.20 -2.12 9.34
C ILE A 247 -2.64 -0.86 8.68
N ASP A 248 -2.46 -0.86 7.35
CA ASP A 248 -1.91 0.28 6.62
C ASP A 248 -2.86 1.50 6.67
N GLN A 249 -4.16 1.26 6.43
CA GLN A 249 -5.24 2.25 6.52
C GLN A 249 -5.42 2.81 7.94
N CYS A 250 -5.25 1.99 8.98
CA CYS A 250 -5.24 2.46 10.37
C CYS A 250 -4.08 3.43 10.64
N HIS A 251 -3.01 3.32 9.84
CA HIS A 251 -1.81 4.13 9.91
C HIS A 251 -1.28 4.27 11.36
N PRO A 252 -1.01 3.15 12.05
CA PRO A 252 -0.83 3.12 13.50
C PRO A 252 0.49 3.71 13.98
N PHE A 253 1.45 3.95 13.07
CA PHE A 253 2.74 4.54 13.33
C PHE A 253 2.86 5.92 12.70
N ILE A 254 3.78 6.74 13.23
CA ILE A 254 4.07 8.07 12.70
C ILE A 254 4.67 7.98 11.29
N ASP A 255 5.52 6.97 11.06
CA ASP A 255 6.14 6.64 9.78
C ASP A 255 6.37 5.11 9.75
N GLY A 256 6.70 4.55 8.59
CA GLY A 256 7.08 3.14 8.46
C GLY A 256 5.93 2.15 8.44
N ASN A 257 4.69 2.62 8.28
CA ASN A 257 3.48 1.78 8.21
C ASN A 257 3.61 0.70 7.13
N ILE A 258 3.72 1.11 5.86
CA ILE A 258 3.82 0.15 4.75
C ILE A 258 5.05 -0.77 4.85
N ARG A 259 6.16 -0.28 5.42
CA ARG A 259 7.38 -1.08 5.64
C ARG A 259 7.10 -2.25 6.58
N CYS A 260 6.44 -1.98 7.70
CA CYS A 260 6.00 -2.99 8.66
C CYS A 260 4.98 -3.94 8.01
N CYS A 261 3.96 -3.39 7.36
CA CYS A 261 2.92 -4.13 6.65
C CYS A 261 3.50 -5.11 5.62
N TYR A 262 4.49 -4.68 4.84
CA TYR A 262 5.09 -5.53 3.80
C TYR A 262 5.89 -6.71 4.36
N ILE A 263 6.60 -6.51 5.48
CA ILE A 263 7.28 -7.59 6.19
C ILE A 263 6.26 -8.59 6.75
N LEU A 264 5.20 -8.08 7.38
CA LEU A 264 4.14 -8.90 7.95
C LEU A 264 3.39 -9.69 6.87
N LEU A 265 3.11 -9.08 5.72
CA LEU A 265 2.52 -9.75 4.56
C LEU A 265 3.33 -10.97 4.16
N ASN A 266 4.63 -10.78 3.90
CA ASN A 266 5.51 -11.86 3.50
C ASN A 266 5.65 -12.93 4.58
N LYS A 267 5.73 -12.54 5.86
CA LYS A 267 5.74 -13.48 6.99
C LYS A 267 4.47 -14.32 7.02
N LEU A 268 3.29 -13.71 6.98
CA LEU A 268 2.03 -14.42 7.10
C LEU A 268 1.79 -15.34 5.91
N LEU A 269 2.08 -14.87 4.68
CA LEU A 269 2.04 -15.73 3.50
C LEU A 269 2.94 -16.97 3.66
N ASP A 270 4.13 -16.80 4.22
CA ASP A 270 5.05 -17.92 4.48
C ASP A 270 4.57 -18.83 5.61
N ASP A 271 4.00 -18.26 6.67
CA ASP A 271 3.49 -19.01 7.82
C ASP A 271 2.41 -20.02 7.41
N PHE A 272 1.62 -19.69 6.38
CA PHE A 272 0.59 -20.54 5.79
C PHE A 272 1.04 -21.28 4.51
N ASN A 273 2.33 -21.24 4.15
CA ASN A 273 2.89 -21.85 2.94
C ASN A 273 2.25 -21.36 1.62
N LEU A 274 1.72 -20.13 1.59
CA LEU A 274 1.09 -19.55 0.41
C LEU A 274 2.11 -18.97 -0.57
N GLY A 275 3.36 -18.78 -0.13
CA GLY A 275 4.47 -18.26 -0.92
C GLY A 275 4.63 -16.74 -0.78
N LYS A 276 5.88 -16.30 -0.72
CA LYS A 276 6.25 -14.88 -0.56
C LYS A 276 5.98 -14.09 -1.84
N THR A 277 5.88 -12.77 -1.70
CA THR A 277 5.61 -11.83 -2.76
C THR A 277 6.71 -10.76 -2.86
N LEU A 278 7.02 -10.35 -4.09
CA LEU A 278 7.90 -9.23 -4.40
C LEU A 278 7.06 -8.17 -5.12
N LEU A 279 6.59 -7.17 -4.39
CA LEU A 279 5.69 -6.15 -4.92
C LEU A 279 6.44 -5.08 -5.71
N TYR A 280 5.78 -4.57 -6.75
CA TYR A 280 6.30 -3.45 -7.54
C TYR A 280 6.26 -2.15 -6.73
N ASN A 281 5.06 -1.81 -6.25
CA ASN A 281 4.79 -0.66 -5.42
C ASN A 281 3.86 -1.13 -4.29
N PRO A 282 4.32 -1.17 -3.03
CA PRO A 282 3.49 -1.58 -1.92
C PRO A 282 2.54 -0.47 -1.43
N ASN A 283 2.75 0.79 -1.81
CA ASN A 283 1.94 1.94 -1.32
C ASN A 283 0.52 2.02 -1.93
N GLY A 284 0.06 0.98 -2.64
CA GLY A 284 -1.33 0.87 -3.09
C GLY A 284 -2.25 0.21 -2.05
N PHE A 285 -1.70 -0.32 -0.96
CA PHE A 285 -2.47 -1.06 0.07
C PHE A 285 -3.55 -0.19 0.74
N ASP A 286 -3.36 1.12 0.82
CA ASP A 286 -4.32 2.02 1.42
C ASP A 286 -5.63 2.15 0.63
N LEU A 287 -5.55 2.29 -0.70
CA LEU A 287 -6.67 2.72 -1.56
C LEU A 287 -6.85 1.88 -2.84
N TYR A 288 -6.43 0.63 -2.82
CA TYR A 288 -6.85 -0.38 -3.80
C TYR A 288 -7.93 -1.27 -3.19
N THR A 289 -8.74 -1.87 -4.04
CA THR A 289 -9.69 -2.89 -3.60
C THR A 289 -8.98 -4.16 -3.16
N LEU A 290 -9.68 -4.98 -2.38
CA LEU A 290 -9.16 -6.31 -2.00
C LEU A 290 -8.81 -7.18 -3.22
N GLU A 291 -9.59 -7.13 -4.29
CA GLU A 291 -9.32 -7.93 -5.51
C GLU A 291 -8.12 -7.37 -6.29
N GLU A 292 -7.99 -6.05 -6.40
CA GLU A 292 -6.79 -5.43 -7.01
C GLU A 292 -5.52 -5.77 -6.22
N LEU A 293 -5.60 -5.74 -4.88
CA LEU A 293 -4.49 -6.16 -4.02
C LEU A 293 -4.21 -7.66 -4.13
N TYR A 294 -5.24 -8.50 -4.25
CA TYR A 294 -5.08 -9.92 -4.52
C TYR A 294 -4.25 -10.15 -5.79
N ASP A 295 -4.64 -9.53 -6.89
CA ASP A 295 -3.92 -9.63 -8.17
C ASP A 295 -2.49 -9.10 -8.07
N LEU A 296 -2.30 -7.94 -7.41
CA LEU A 296 -0.99 -7.34 -7.20
C LEU A 296 -0.06 -8.27 -6.40
N VAL A 297 -0.56 -8.90 -5.34
CA VAL A 297 0.20 -9.87 -4.55
C VAL A 297 0.49 -11.13 -5.37
N LYS A 298 -0.47 -11.67 -6.15
CA LYS A 298 -0.24 -12.84 -7.03
C LYS A 298 0.80 -12.58 -8.12
N GLN A 299 0.79 -11.39 -8.73
CA GLN A 299 1.84 -10.94 -9.65
C GLN A 299 3.19 -10.92 -8.93
N GLY A 300 3.24 -10.30 -7.74
CA GLY A 300 4.47 -10.26 -6.93
C GLY A 300 4.98 -11.65 -6.51
N GLN A 301 4.13 -12.64 -6.28
CA GLN A 301 4.56 -14.03 -6.04
C GLN A 301 5.26 -14.64 -7.26
N THR A 302 4.76 -14.34 -8.46
CA THR A 302 5.40 -14.75 -9.71
C THR A 302 6.78 -14.13 -9.84
N HIS A 303 6.93 -12.86 -9.49
CA HIS A 303 8.23 -12.18 -9.51
C HIS A 303 9.19 -12.68 -8.45
N TYR A 304 8.70 -12.91 -7.23
CA TYR A 304 9.48 -13.53 -6.17
C TYR A 304 10.05 -14.87 -6.65
N ARG A 305 9.22 -15.72 -7.28
CA ARG A 305 9.66 -17.02 -7.82
C ARG A 305 10.70 -16.85 -8.91
N LYS A 306 10.51 -15.93 -9.85
CA LYS A 306 11.51 -15.63 -10.90
C LYS A 306 12.83 -15.19 -10.27
N LEU A 307 12.78 -14.32 -9.25
CA LEU A 307 13.97 -13.86 -8.54
C LEU A 307 14.66 -14.99 -7.78
N TYR A 308 13.90 -15.89 -7.14
CA TYR A 308 14.43 -17.05 -6.44
C TYR A 308 15.19 -18.02 -7.35
N LEU A 309 14.73 -18.15 -8.60
CA LEU A 309 15.38 -18.95 -9.64
C LEU A 309 16.51 -18.18 -10.36
N HIS A 310 16.61 -16.87 -10.16
CA HIS A 310 17.63 -16.03 -10.77
C HIS A 310 18.96 -16.14 -10.02
N GLN A 311 19.77 -17.11 -10.44
CA GLN A 311 21.08 -17.41 -9.83
C GLN A 311 22.25 -16.67 -10.49
N SER A 312 21.98 -15.81 -11.48
CA SER A 312 23.02 -15.07 -12.21
C SER A 312 23.22 -13.66 -11.66
N SER A 313 24.33 -13.02 -12.03
CA SER A 313 24.56 -11.59 -11.82
C SER A 313 24.00 -10.71 -12.93
N ALA A 314 23.33 -11.29 -13.95
CA ALA A 314 22.69 -10.50 -14.99
C ALA A 314 21.53 -9.67 -14.42
N PRO A 315 21.17 -8.52 -15.05
CA PRO A 315 20.01 -7.75 -14.63
C PRO A 315 18.76 -8.61 -14.50
N PHE A 316 18.04 -8.47 -13.38
CA PHE A 316 16.77 -9.11 -13.15
C PHE A 316 15.66 -8.25 -13.77
N LYS A 317 14.91 -8.81 -14.71
CA LYS A 317 13.81 -8.09 -15.37
C LYS A 317 12.51 -8.30 -14.59
N TYR A 318 11.99 -7.21 -14.04
CA TYR A 318 10.68 -7.16 -13.42
C TYR A 318 9.68 -6.61 -14.45
N GLN A 319 8.54 -7.27 -14.66
CA GLN A 319 7.51 -6.89 -15.64
C GLN A 319 6.15 -6.96 -14.96
N TYR A 320 5.41 -5.87 -14.89
CA TYR A 320 4.14 -5.85 -14.18
C TYR A 320 3.07 -5.20 -15.02
N ASN A 321 1.83 -5.59 -14.74
CA ASN A 321 0.66 -4.94 -15.27
C ASN A 321 -0.10 -4.28 -14.10
N ILE A 322 -0.21 -2.95 -14.14
CA ILE A 322 -1.04 -2.20 -13.18
C ILE A 322 -2.20 -1.62 -13.97
N LEU A 323 -3.42 -2.06 -13.64
CA LEU A 323 -4.67 -1.53 -14.20
C LEU A 323 -4.66 -1.49 -15.75
N GLY A 324 -4.10 -2.52 -16.39
CA GLY A 324 -4.01 -2.63 -17.85
C GLY A 324 -2.72 -2.07 -18.47
N TYR A 325 -1.84 -1.45 -17.69
CA TYR A 325 -0.60 -0.87 -18.19
C TYR A 325 0.59 -1.76 -17.89
N ASP A 326 1.28 -2.16 -18.96
CA ASP A 326 2.53 -2.90 -18.84
C ASP A 326 3.69 -1.95 -18.56
N ALA A 327 4.47 -2.27 -17.54
CA ALA A 327 5.74 -1.62 -17.31
C ALA A 327 6.81 -2.62 -16.90
N SER A 328 8.06 -2.23 -17.12
CA SER A 328 9.21 -3.09 -16.92
C SER A 328 10.34 -2.32 -16.27
N VAL A 329 10.95 -2.92 -15.26
CA VAL A 329 12.14 -2.40 -14.59
C VAL A 329 13.27 -3.40 -14.71
N ASN A 330 14.45 -2.92 -15.08
CA ASN A 330 15.67 -3.71 -15.07
C ASN A 330 16.37 -3.48 -13.73
N CYS A 331 16.27 -4.45 -12.83
CA CYS A 331 16.96 -4.43 -11.55
C CYS A 331 18.41 -4.86 -11.78
N LEU A 332 19.35 -3.92 -11.63
CA LEU A 332 20.78 -4.23 -11.72
C LEU A 332 21.27 -4.92 -10.43
N PRO A 333 22.29 -5.79 -10.48
CA PRO A 333 22.90 -6.32 -9.25
C PRO A 333 23.54 -5.19 -8.44
N GLN A 334 23.32 -5.16 -7.12
CA GLN A 334 23.85 -4.11 -6.25
C GLN A 334 24.48 -4.68 -4.98
N ASN A 335 25.63 -4.11 -4.60
CA ASN A 335 26.23 -4.34 -3.28
C ASN A 335 25.48 -3.55 -2.22
N MET A 336 25.44 -4.08 -1.00
CA MET A 336 24.86 -3.41 0.17
C MET A 336 25.95 -3.10 1.20
N PRO A 337 26.73 -2.01 1.01
CA PRO A 337 27.98 -1.79 1.76
C PRO A 337 27.80 -1.57 3.27
N ASP A 338 26.61 -1.20 3.72
CA ASP A 338 26.24 -1.04 5.13
C ASP A 338 25.77 -2.35 5.79
N VAL A 339 25.53 -3.40 5.00
CA VAL A 339 25.09 -4.72 5.48
C VAL A 339 26.28 -5.67 5.55
N SER A 340 26.48 -6.29 6.72
CA SER A 340 27.52 -7.32 6.88
C SER A 340 27.15 -8.63 6.17
N ASP A 341 28.15 -9.37 5.70
CA ASP A 341 27.95 -10.70 5.10
C ASP A 341 27.24 -11.67 6.06
N ALA A 342 27.54 -11.60 7.36
CA ALA A 342 26.91 -12.44 8.38
C ALA A 342 25.40 -12.18 8.49
N LEU A 343 24.98 -10.90 8.51
CA LEU A 343 23.57 -10.53 8.53
C LEU A 343 22.85 -10.98 7.24
N LEU A 344 23.52 -10.81 6.09
CA LEU A 344 22.98 -11.20 4.80
C LEU A 344 22.78 -12.72 4.71
N GLN A 345 23.77 -13.50 5.13
CA GLN A 345 23.69 -14.96 5.20
C GLN A 345 22.59 -15.41 6.16
N GLN A 346 22.47 -14.78 7.33
CA GLN A 346 21.42 -15.09 8.29
C GLN A 346 20.04 -14.84 7.67
N PHE A 347 19.82 -13.68 7.05
CA PHE A 347 18.58 -13.37 6.34
C PHE A 347 18.28 -14.40 5.24
N GLN A 348 19.26 -14.75 4.41
CA GLN A 348 19.07 -15.76 3.37
C GLN A 348 18.69 -17.12 3.97
N SER A 349 19.30 -17.53 5.07
CA SER A 349 19.03 -18.82 5.73
C SER A 349 17.68 -18.88 6.44
N VAL A 350 17.21 -17.77 7.01
CA VAL A 350 15.98 -17.74 7.83
C VAL A 350 14.76 -17.36 6.98
N VAL A 351 14.91 -16.38 6.10
CA VAL A 351 13.81 -15.75 5.36
C VAL A 351 13.69 -16.31 3.94
N ILE A 352 14.81 -16.49 3.22
CA ILE A 352 14.78 -16.95 1.82
C ILE A 352 14.76 -18.48 1.70
N ALA A 353 15.49 -19.21 2.56
CA ALA A 353 15.71 -20.65 2.40
C ALA A 353 14.45 -21.51 2.59
N GLN A 354 13.37 -20.95 3.14
CA GLN A 354 12.07 -21.62 3.20
C GLN A 354 11.46 -21.63 1.80
N GLU A 355 11.70 -22.69 1.03
CA GLU A 355 11.06 -22.88 -0.26
C GLU A 355 9.54 -22.95 -0.08
N PRO A 356 8.75 -22.26 -0.91
CA PRO A 356 7.35 -22.63 -1.06
C PRO A 356 7.33 -24.09 -1.53
N ARG A 357 6.66 -24.97 -0.78
CA ARG A 357 6.30 -26.29 -1.31
C ARG A 357 5.58 -26.01 -2.62
N LEU A 358 6.17 -26.41 -3.74
CA LEU A 358 5.57 -26.28 -5.06
C LEU A 358 4.33 -27.17 -5.11
N SER A 359 3.22 -26.70 -4.54
CA SER A 359 1.91 -27.33 -4.63
C SER A 359 1.38 -27.11 -6.04
N GLN A 360 1.92 -27.91 -6.97
CA GLN A 360 1.65 -27.93 -8.41
C GLN A 360 1.85 -26.57 -9.12
N PRO A 361 2.07 -26.56 -10.44
CA PRO A 361 1.87 -25.32 -11.17
C PRO A 361 0.45 -24.86 -10.84
N ILE A 362 0.31 -23.67 -10.24
CA ILE A 362 -0.90 -22.89 -10.39
C ILE A 362 -1.11 -22.90 -11.90
N GLN A 363 -2.05 -23.74 -12.38
CA GLN A 363 -2.55 -23.60 -13.74
C GLN A 363 -2.80 -22.11 -13.82
N ALA A 364 -2.11 -21.43 -14.75
CA ALA A 364 -2.42 -20.06 -15.05
C ALA A 364 -3.93 -20.11 -15.22
N ALA A 365 -4.64 -19.68 -14.18
CA ALA A 365 -6.04 -19.44 -14.33
C ALA A 365 -5.98 -18.55 -15.55
N LYS A 366 -6.72 -18.91 -16.58
CA LYS A 366 -7.40 -17.85 -17.27
C LYS A 366 -8.21 -17.17 -16.16
N LEU A 367 -7.56 -16.33 -15.34
CA LEU A 367 -7.90 -14.94 -15.28
C LEU A 367 -8.31 -14.66 -16.72
N GLY A 368 -9.61 -14.81 -16.97
CA GLY A 368 -10.30 -13.68 -17.51
C GLY A 368 -9.91 -12.52 -16.62
N LEU A 369 -8.66 -12.02 -16.80
CA LEU A 369 -8.40 -10.62 -16.97
C LEU A 369 -9.61 -10.23 -17.76
N PHE A 370 -10.48 -9.51 -17.06
CA PHE A 370 -11.45 -8.70 -17.70
C PHE A 370 -10.67 -8.05 -18.85
N THR A 371 -10.83 -8.60 -20.05
CA THR A 371 -11.00 -7.77 -21.24
C THR A 371 -12.37 -7.11 -21.09
N ALA A 372 -12.68 -6.54 -19.92
CA ALA A 372 -12.97 -5.14 -19.94
C ALA A 372 -11.75 -4.51 -20.61
N LYS A 373 -11.79 -4.43 -21.95
CA LYS A 373 -11.43 -3.14 -22.54
C LYS A 373 -12.11 -2.15 -21.60
N PRO A 374 -11.37 -1.30 -20.87
CA PRO A 374 -12.04 -0.31 -20.09
C PRO A 374 -12.87 0.45 -21.12
N HIS A 375 -14.19 0.25 -21.09
CA HIS A 375 -15.10 1.05 -21.88
C HIS A 375 -15.09 2.39 -21.16
N PHE A 376 -14.02 3.15 -21.39
CA PHE A 376 -13.95 4.55 -21.06
C PHE A 376 -15.00 5.19 -21.97
N CYS A 377 -16.20 5.38 -21.40
CA CYS A 377 -17.41 5.83 -22.08
C CYS A 377 -18.01 4.88 -23.14
N LYS A 378 -19.34 4.90 -23.24
CA LYS A 378 -20.14 4.31 -24.34
C LYS A 378 -19.92 5.00 -25.71
N ASN A 379 -18.87 5.80 -25.84
CA ASN A 379 -18.64 6.62 -27.01
C ASN A 379 -17.52 5.98 -27.83
N ASP A 380 -17.89 5.19 -28.85
CA ASP A 380 -16.98 4.36 -29.65
C ASP A 380 -15.83 5.16 -30.29
N SER A 381 -16.06 6.44 -30.58
CA SER A 381 -15.04 7.36 -31.10
C SER A 381 -13.92 7.69 -30.11
N MET A 382 -14.23 7.78 -28.82
CA MET A 382 -13.24 8.07 -27.76
C MET A 382 -12.29 6.88 -27.55
N ASN A 383 -12.86 5.67 -27.52
CA ASN A 383 -12.09 4.44 -27.38
C ASN A 383 -11.19 4.20 -28.60
N GLN A 384 -11.67 4.53 -29.81
CA GLN A 384 -10.87 4.43 -31.02
C GLN A 384 -9.68 5.41 -31.03
N LEU A 385 -9.88 6.65 -30.58
CA LEU A 385 -8.81 7.65 -30.48
C LEU A 385 -7.74 7.26 -29.43
N ILE A 386 -8.15 6.62 -28.34
CA ILE A 386 -7.26 6.04 -27.32
C ILE A 386 -6.46 4.87 -27.91
N GLU A 387 -7.12 3.93 -28.61
CA GLU A 387 -6.48 2.77 -29.24
C GLU A 387 -5.48 3.18 -30.35
N GLU A 388 -5.72 4.32 -31.01
CA GLU A 388 -4.85 4.89 -32.05
C GLU A 388 -3.74 5.81 -31.49
N GLY A 389 -3.65 5.96 -30.17
CA GLY A 389 -2.62 6.80 -29.52
C GLY A 389 -2.85 8.31 -29.63
N SER A 390 -4.04 8.74 -30.05
CA SER A 390 -4.43 10.14 -30.26
C SER A 390 -5.19 10.71 -29.06
N TYR A 391 -4.61 10.59 -27.87
CA TYR A 391 -5.25 10.92 -26.58
C TYR A 391 -5.78 12.36 -26.49
N ASN A 392 -5.10 13.34 -27.10
CA ASN A 392 -5.51 14.75 -27.07
C ASN A 392 -6.78 15.06 -27.88
N GLN A 393 -7.18 14.17 -28.79
CA GLN A 393 -8.42 14.30 -29.57
C GLN A 393 -9.59 13.55 -28.94
N ALA A 394 -9.30 12.63 -28.01
CA ALA A 394 -10.30 11.83 -27.31
C ALA A 394 -10.95 12.61 -26.15
N LEU A 395 -10.25 13.61 -25.61
CA LEU A 395 -10.78 14.63 -24.69
C LEU A 395 -11.58 15.67 -25.47
#